data_AF-A0A426TQH9-F1
#
_entry.id   AF-A0A426TQH9-F1
#
_cell.length_a   1.000
_cell.length_b   1.000
_cell.length_c   1.000
_cell.angle_alpha   90.00
_cell.angle_beta   90.00
_cell.angle_gamma   90.00
#
_symmetry.space_group_name_H-M   'P 1'
#
loop_
_entity.id
_entity.type
_entity.pdbx_description
1 polymer ?
#
loop_
_entity_poly.entity_id
_entity_poly.type
_entity_poly.pdbx_seq_one_letter_code
_entity_poly.pdbx_strand_id
1 'polypeptide(L)'
;MRRKIGNTPSDDNVAAAENATRHLLARFGEPEGVVPPPDLTAHVMAALSQRPAPPSRHPWFRRAPAIALVAAALLLLLSGLGLYVGSQSALGVDAFAASQASGRNPLTASLGAALANRVLQTPLLPAPHLLASVLGLALLAFSSAVAVVWPCRTRGIALTLRRAPQQTLRRSLFIMLITGLGLLLFTLSPLWSVLLLWPLVALLHVPYIIGLAALGDALSDALGLPVQPPSSAILGSGMLLLTLVLVGFVAPLFSVALFYLIGAYGVGALVLSRGGVGGEAGM
;
A
#
# COMPACT_ATOMS: atom_id res chain seq x y z
N MET A 1 9.86 -27.36 -6.09
CA MET A 1 10.16 -27.47 -4.65
C MET A 1 8.96 -26.99 -3.83
N ARG A 2 8.07 -27.91 -3.41
CA ARG A 2 6.99 -27.63 -2.46
C ARG A 2 7.59 -27.55 -1.06
N ARG A 3 7.53 -26.40 -0.40
CA ARG A 3 7.75 -26.33 1.05
C ARG A 3 6.63 -27.13 1.71
N LYS A 4 6.97 -28.30 2.25
CA LYS A 4 6.14 -29.06 3.17
C LYS A 4 5.81 -28.13 4.34
N ILE A 5 4.60 -27.59 4.37
CA ILE A 5 4.00 -26.99 5.56
C ILE A 5 3.68 -28.18 6.45
N GLY A 6 4.64 -28.58 7.26
CA GLY A 6 4.61 -29.81 8.04
C GLY A 6 5.40 -29.64 9.31
N ASN A 7 5.03 -28.65 10.11
CA ASN A 7 5.26 -28.69 11.55
C ASN A 7 3.87 -28.74 12.20
N THR A 8 3.17 -29.85 11.99
CA THR A 8 2.29 -30.31 13.06
C THR A 8 3.21 -30.47 14.28
N PRO A 9 2.92 -29.82 15.42
CA PRO A 9 3.73 -30.02 16.61
C PRO A 9 3.83 -31.53 16.83
N SER A 10 5.06 -32.06 16.98
CA SER A 10 5.20 -33.50 17.26
C SER A 10 4.40 -33.80 18.52
N ASP A 11 3.84 -35.00 18.60
CA ASP A 11 3.04 -35.42 19.75
C ASP A 11 3.79 -35.20 21.07
N ASP A 12 5.13 -35.25 21.04
CA ASP A 12 6.02 -34.94 22.17
C ASP A 12 5.91 -33.47 22.62
N ASN A 13 5.80 -32.51 21.70
CA ASN A 13 5.64 -31.10 22.04
C ASN A 13 4.28 -30.83 22.68
N VAL A 14 3.24 -31.55 22.23
CA VAL A 14 1.90 -31.46 22.80
C VAL A 14 1.89 -32.06 24.21
N ALA A 15 2.50 -33.24 24.39
CA ALA A 15 2.63 -33.88 25.69
C ALA A 15 3.46 -33.05 26.69
N ALA A 16 4.54 -32.41 26.22
CA ALA A 16 5.36 -31.53 27.04
C ALA A 16 4.61 -30.26 27.47
N ALA A 17 3.84 -29.65 26.56
CA ALA A 17 3.00 -28.50 26.87
C ALA A 17 1.89 -28.88 27.88
N GLU A 18 1.25 -30.03 27.70
CA GLU A 18 0.22 -30.51 28.62
C GLU A 18 0.80 -30.77 30.02
N ASN A 19 1.98 -31.41 30.12
CA ASN A 19 2.66 -31.60 31.40
C ASN A 19 3.07 -30.29 32.07
N ALA A 20 3.57 -29.32 31.29
CA ALA A 20 3.87 -27.99 31.83
C ALA A 20 2.60 -27.30 32.36
N THR A 21 1.48 -27.45 31.66
CA THR A 21 0.19 -26.89 32.07
C THR A 21 -0.34 -27.56 33.33
N ARG A 22 -0.27 -28.89 33.41
CA ARG A 22 -0.62 -29.66 34.62
C ARG A 22 0.28 -29.30 35.80
N HIS A 23 1.57 -29.07 35.56
CA HIS A 23 2.49 -28.66 36.61
C HIS A 23 2.19 -27.24 37.11
N LEU A 24 1.81 -26.32 36.23
CA LEU A 24 1.36 -24.98 36.61
C LEU A 24 0.03 -25.04 37.39
N LEU A 25 -0.95 -25.82 36.94
CA LEU A 25 -2.22 -26.02 37.64
C LEU A 25 -2.02 -26.69 39.01
N ALA A 26 -1.12 -27.66 39.11
CA ALA A 26 -0.77 -28.29 40.39
C ALA A 26 -0.04 -27.31 41.33
N ARG A 27 0.78 -26.41 40.80
CA ARG A 27 1.55 -25.43 41.58
C ARG A 27 0.69 -24.26 42.07
N PHE A 28 -0.26 -23.80 41.26
CA PHE A 28 -1.07 -22.62 41.55
C PHE A 28 -2.51 -22.95 41.96
N GLY A 29 -2.88 -24.24 41.99
CA GLY A 29 -4.24 -24.70 42.24
C GLY A 29 -5.18 -24.42 41.06
N GLU A 30 -6.37 -25.00 41.10
CA GLU A 30 -7.49 -24.38 40.38
C GLU A 30 -7.66 -22.98 40.97
N PRO A 31 -7.80 -21.92 40.15
CA PRO A 31 -8.03 -20.59 40.67
C PRO A 31 -9.27 -20.66 41.57
N GLU A 32 -9.08 -20.54 42.88
CA GLU A 32 -10.19 -20.42 43.81
C GLU A 32 -11.08 -19.31 43.27
N GLY A 33 -12.35 -19.64 43.02
CA GLY A 33 -13.30 -18.70 42.47
C GLY A 33 -13.41 -17.53 43.43
N VAL A 34 -12.66 -16.46 43.19
CA VAL A 34 -12.73 -15.23 43.97
C VAL A 34 -14.17 -14.79 43.86
N VAL A 35 -14.88 -14.81 44.99
CA VAL A 35 -16.28 -14.40 45.05
C VAL A 35 -16.34 -12.99 44.49
N PRO A 36 -17.05 -12.77 43.37
CA PRO A 36 -17.09 -11.47 42.74
C PRO A 36 -17.68 -10.46 43.74
N PRO A 37 -17.22 -9.20 43.73
CA PRO A 37 -17.84 -8.16 44.53
C PRO A 37 -19.36 -8.12 44.28
N PRO A 38 -20.20 -7.92 45.31
CA PRO A 38 -21.65 -7.94 45.17
C PRO A 38 -22.16 -6.94 44.11
N ASP A 39 -21.40 -5.88 43.85
CA ASP A 39 -21.74 -4.81 42.91
C ASP A 39 -21.14 -4.97 41.52
N LEU A 40 -20.40 -6.06 41.24
CA LEU A 40 -19.77 -6.28 39.94
C LEU A 40 -20.82 -6.27 38.81
N THR A 41 -21.93 -6.96 39.03
CA THR A 41 -23.02 -7.06 38.05
C THR A 41 -23.63 -5.69 37.77
N ALA A 42 -23.82 -4.86 38.81
CA ALA A 42 -24.36 -3.51 38.68
C ALA A 42 -23.38 -2.58 37.92
N HIS A 43 -22.08 -2.64 38.24
CA HIS A 43 -21.05 -1.88 37.52
C HIS A 43 -20.93 -2.30 36.05
N VAL A 44 -20.98 -3.60 35.75
CA VAL A 44 -20.93 -4.09 34.37
C VAL A 44 -22.18 -3.65 33.60
N MET A 45 -23.37 -3.73 34.20
CA MET A 45 -24.60 -3.24 33.57
C MET A 45 -24.59 -1.73 33.35
N ALA A 46 -24.09 -0.95 34.32
CA ALA A 46 -23.93 0.49 34.19
C ALA A 46 -22.89 0.86 33.11
N ALA A 47 -21.79 0.12 33.03
CA ALA A 47 -20.78 0.32 31.99
C ALA A 47 -21.29 -0.09 30.59
N LEU A 48 -22.12 -1.14 30.51
CA LEU A 48 -22.73 -1.57 29.26
C LEU A 48 -23.83 -0.63 28.78
N SER A 49 -24.61 -0.03 29.69
CA SER A 49 -25.63 0.96 29.34
C SER A 49 -25.04 2.30 28.92
N GLN A 50 -23.89 2.66 29.48
CA GLN A 50 -23.08 3.80 29.03
C GLN A 50 -22.31 3.52 27.74
N ARG A 51 -22.25 2.25 27.29
CA ARG A 51 -21.58 1.90 26.04
C ARG A 51 -22.40 2.49 24.90
N PRO A 52 -21.87 3.46 24.14
CA PRO A 52 -22.60 4.03 23.02
C PRO A 52 -23.06 2.90 22.11
N ALA A 53 -24.32 2.96 21.66
CA ALA A 53 -24.92 1.95 20.80
C ALA A 53 -23.90 1.56 19.71
N PRO A 54 -23.65 0.25 19.49
CA PRO A 54 -22.69 -0.18 18.49
C PRO A 54 -23.03 0.54 17.19
N PRO A 55 -22.08 1.24 16.56
CA PRO A 55 -22.37 2.11 15.43
C PRO A 55 -23.17 1.28 14.43
N SER A 56 -24.42 1.71 14.19
CA SER A 56 -25.37 1.03 13.31
C SER A 56 -24.63 0.62 12.06
N ARG A 57 -24.64 -0.68 11.69
CA ARG A 57 -23.91 -1.25 10.54
C ARG A 57 -23.88 -0.22 9.41
N HIS A 58 -22.74 0.46 9.28
CA HIS A 58 -22.68 1.70 8.50
C HIS A 58 -23.11 1.39 7.05
N PRO A 59 -23.79 2.32 6.36
CA PRO A 59 -24.24 2.14 4.97
C PRO A 59 -23.10 1.99 3.93
N TRP A 60 -21.85 1.83 4.36
CA TRP A 60 -20.67 1.67 3.49
C TRP A 60 -20.80 0.46 2.56
N PHE A 61 -21.49 -0.61 2.99
CA PHE A 61 -21.75 -1.77 2.14
C PHE A 61 -22.63 -1.42 0.92
N ARG A 62 -23.51 -0.40 1.03
CA ARG A 62 -24.29 0.11 -0.12
C ARG A 62 -23.44 0.92 -1.10
N ARG A 63 -22.28 1.45 -0.68
CA ARG A 63 -21.36 2.22 -1.55
C ARG A 63 -20.22 1.39 -2.13
N ALA A 64 -20.03 0.15 -1.67
CA ALA A 64 -19.12 -0.82 -2.27
C ALA A 64 -19.21 -0.90 -3.81
N PRO A 65 -20.41 -0.93 -4.46
CA PRO A 65 -20.48 -0.95 -5.91
C PRO A 65 -20.00 0.35 -6.56
N ALA A 66 -20.29 1.51 -5.98
CA ALA A 66 -19.79 2.80 -6.50
C ALA A 66 -18.25 2.88 -6.41
N ILE A 67 -17.68 2.31 -5.35
CA ILE A 67 -16.23 2.25 -5.17
C ILE A 67 -15.59 1.25 -6.15
N ALA A 68 -16.24 0.11 -6.39
CA ALA A 68 -15.82 -0.83 -7.43
C ALA A 68 -15.88 -0.19 -8.83
N LEU A 69 -16.88 0.66 -9.09
CA LEU A 69 -17.02 1.41 -10.34
C LEU A 69 -15.91 2.44 -10.53
N VAL A 70 -15.57 3.19 -9.48
CA VAL A 70 -14.45 4.16 -9.51
C VAL A 70 -13.12 3.42 -9.71
N ALA A 71 -12.91 2.30 -9.00
CA ALA A 71 -11.72 1.47 -9.18
C ALA A 71 -11.64 0.87 -10.59
N ALA A 72 -12.75 0.42 -11.16
CA ALA A 72 -12.82 -0.09 -12.53
C ALA A 72 -12.55 0.99 -13.57
N ALA A 73 -13.11 2.19 -13.42
CA ALA A 73 -12.86 3.32 -14.30
C ALA A 73 -11.38 3.75 -14.27
N LEU A 74 -10.75 3.70 -13.09
CA LEU A 74 -9.32 3.99 -12.92
C LEU A 74 -8.43 2.90 -13.54
N LEU A 75 -8.78 1.62 -13.38
CA LEU A 75 -8.07 0.51 -14.04
C LEU A 75 -8.17 0.60 -15.57
N LEU A 76 -9.31 1.05 -16.09
CA LEU A 76 -9.50 1.35 -17.50
C LEU A 76 -8.60 2.50 -17.96
N LEU A 77 -8.51 3.58 -17.19
CA LEU A 77 -7.60 4.71 -17.47
C LEU A 77 -6.13 4.29 -17.45
N LEU A 78 -5.72 3.51 -16.45
CA LEU A 78 -4.36 2.96 -16.34
C LEU A 78 -4.05 1.97 -17.47
N SER A 79 -5.00 1.12 -17.86
CA SER A 79 -4.85 0.22 -19.02
C SER A 79 -4.75 1.01 -20.32
N GLY A 80 -5.56 2.06 -20.50
CA GLY A 80 -5.49 2.95 -21.65
C GLY A 80 -4.13 3.65 -21.75
N LEU A 81 -3.57 4.08 -20.61
CA LEU A 81 -2.24 4.67 -20.53
C LEU A 81 -1.15 3.64 -20.88
N GLY A 82 -1.25 2.42 -20.37
CA GLY A 82 -0.32 1.32 -20.67
C GLY A 82 -0.36 0.90 -22.14
N LEU A 83 -1.55 0.80 -22.73
CA LEU A 83 -1.74 0.55 -24.17
C LEU A 83 -1.16 1.67 -25.02
N TYR A 84 -1.36 2.93 -24.60
CA TYR A 84 -0.79 4.07 -25.28
C TYR A 84 0.75 4.05 -25.25
N VAL A 85 1.37 3.87 -24.08
CA VAL A 85 2.84 3.76 -23.96
C VAL A 85 3.39 2.54 -24.71
N GLY A 86 2.71 1.40 -24.62
CA GLY A 86 3.07 0.18 -25.34
C GLY A 86 3.03 0.36 -26.86
N SER A 87 2.00 1.04 -27.38
CA SER A 87 1.87 1.33 -28.81
C SER A 87 3.00 2.22 -29.33
N GLN A 88 3.46 3.18 -28.52
CA GLN A 88 4.61 4.04 -28.88
C GLN A 88 5.92 3.25 -28.91
N SER A 89 6.12 2.30 -27.98
CA SER A 89 7.31 1.44 -27.99
C SER A 89 7.33 0.45 -29.16
N ALA A 90 6.17 -0.10 -29.56
CA ALA A 90 6.08 -1.02 -30.70
C ALA A 90 6.47 -0.33 -32.02
N LEU A 91 5.98 0.91 -32.22
CA LEU A 91 6.33 1.74 -33.39
C LEU A 91 7.83 2.05 -33.47
N GLY A 92 8.51 2.17 -32.32
CA GLY A 92 9.96 2.38 -32.25
C GLY A 92 10.79 1.13 -32.58
N VAL A 93 10.33 -0.06 -32.17
CA VAL A 93 11.02 -1.35 -32.40
C VAL A 93 10.93 -1.76 -33.87
N ASP A 94 9.78 -1.57 -34.51
CA ASP A 94 9.59 -1.91 -35.93
C ASP A 94 10.42 -0.98 -36.84
N ALA A 95 10.54 0.30 -36.48
CA ALA A 95 11.42 1.25 -37.18
C ALA A 95 12.91 0.87 -37.04
N PHE A 96 13.33 0.38 -35.87
CA PHE A 96 14.69 -0.07 -35.63
C PHE A 96 15.00 -1.36 -36.39
N ALA A 97 14.08 -2.33 -36.40
CA ALA A 97 14.21 -3.58 -37.16
C ALA A 97 14.22 -3.34 -38.68
N ALA A 98 13.37 -2.44 -39.19
CA ALA A 98 13.36 -2.04 -40.59
C ALA A 98 14.66 -1.34 -41.02
N SER A 99 15.28 -0.56 -40.12
CA SER A 99 16.57 0.10 -40.40
C SER A 99 17.74 -0.88 -40.50
N GLN A 100 17.73 -1.99 -39.75
CA GLN A 100 18.74 -3.05 -39.87
C GLN A 100 18.55 -3.91 -41.12
N ALA A 101 17.31 -4.17 -41.53
CA ALA A 101 17.02 -5.01 -42.70
C ALA A 101 17.38 -4.33 -44.04
N SER A 102 17.46 -3.00 -44.09
CA SER A 102 17.67 -2.27 -45.36
C SER A 102 19.11 -2.32 -45.90
N GLY A 103 20.10 -2.89 -45.18
CA GLY A 103 21.48 -3.07 -45.68
C GLY A 103 22.18 -1.80 -46.17
N ARG A 104 21.65 -0.61 -45.81
CA ARG A 104 22.17 0.69 -46.24
C ARG A 104 23.19 1.20 -45.23
N ASN A 105 24.21 1.88 -45.73
CA ASN A 105 25.37 2.41 -45.02
C ASN A 105 25.06 2.79 -43.55
N PRO A 106 25.92 2.39 -42.59
CA PRO A 106 25.69 2.60 -41.15
C PRO A 106 25.50 4.08 -40.80
N LEU A 107 26.05 4.99 -41.61
CA LEU A 107 25.87 6.44 -41.49
C LEU A 107 24.46 6.91 -41.85
N THR A 108 23.83 6.34 -42.88
CA THR A 108 22.44 6.64 -43.23
C THR A 108 21.45 5.98 -42.26
N ALA A 109 21.79 4.81 -41.72
CA ALA A 109 21.00 4.17 -40.68
C ALA A 109 21.05 4.94 -39.35
N SER A 110 22.22 5.48 -38.96
CA SER A 110 22.34 6.31 -37.75
C SER A 110 21.67 7.68 -37.90
N LEU A 111 21.75 8.31 -39.08
CA LEU A 111 21.00 9.54 -39.38
C LEU A 111 19.49 9.30 -39.47
N GLY A 112 19.06 8.20 -40.07
CA GLY A 112 17.66 7.78 -40.12
C GLY A 112 17.10 7.46 -38.74
N ALA A 113 17.86 6.73 -37.90
CA ALA A 113 17.50 6.47 -36.51
C ALA A 113 17.51 7.74 -35.66
N ALA A 114 18.46 8.66 -35.85
CA ALA A 114 18.50 9.94 -35.14
C ALA A 114 17.34 10.85 -35.54
N LEU A 115 16.99 10.92 -36.83
CA LEU A 115 15.82 11.66 -37.33
C LEU A 115 14.50 11.00 -36.92
N ALA A 116 14.39 9.68 -36.99
CA ALA A 116 13.22 8.94 -36.50
C ALA A 116 13.05 9.08 -35.00
N ASN A 117 14.14 9.06 -34.22
CA ASN A 117 14.10 9.34 -32.78
C ASN A 117 13.72 10.80 -32.51
N ARG A 118 14.10 11.76 -33.38
CA ARG A 118 13.67 13.17 -33.31
C ARG A 118 12.20 13.36 -33.69
N VAL A 119 11.69 12.56 -34.64
CA VAL A 119 10.29 12.57 -35.08
C VAL A 119 9.40 11.84 -34.07
N LEU A 120 9.86 10.75 -33.44
CA LEU A 120 9.19 10.17 -32.26
C LEU A 120 9.31 11.06 -31.01
N GLN A 121 10.32 11.94 -30.96
CA GLN A 121 10.39 13.04 -29.99
C GLN A 121 9.51 14.24 -30.36
N THR A 122 8.80 14.23 -31.51
CA THR A 122 7.71 15.21 -31.69
C THR A 122 6.66 14.91 -30.63
N PRO A 123 6.24 15.92 -29.84
CA PRO A 123 5.51 15.72 -28.60
C PRO A 123 4.04 15.41 -28.88
N LEU A 124 3.76 14.24 -29.44
CA LEU A 124 2.43 13.65 -29.47
C LEU A 124 2.10 12.99 -28.12
N LEU A 125 3.11 12.76 -27.28
CA LEU A 125 2.91 12.48 -25.87
C LEU A 125 2.27 13.71 -25.22
N PRO A 126 1.08 13.58 -24.57
CA PRO A 126 0.53 14.66 -23.77
C PRO A 126 1.63 15.13 -22.83
N ALA A 127 1.85 16.44 -22.82
CA ALA A 127 3.02 17.02 -22.19
C ALA A 127 3.19 16.45 -20.77
N PRO A 128 4.42 16.08 -20.36
CA PRO A 128 4.68 15.19 -19.21
C PRO A 128 4.01 15.65 -17.90
N HIS A 129 3.71 16.94 -17.80
CA HIS A 129 2.93 17.54 -16.73
C HIS A 129 1.46 17.08 -16.67
N LEU A 130 0.79 16.88 -17.81
CA LEU A 130 -0.57 16.34 -17.87
C LEU A 130 -0.59 14.90 -17.35
N LEU A 131 0.39 14.09 -17.75
CA LEU A 131 0.50 12.70 -17.30
C LEU A 131 0.74 12.62 -15.78
N ALA A 132 1.62 13.47 -15.24
CA ALA A 132 1.83 13.57 -13.80
C ALA A 132 0.55 14.00 -13.06
N SER A 133 -0.20 14.96 -13.63
CA SER A 133 -1.46 15.44 -13.05
C SER A 133 -2.54 14.35 -13.05
N VAL A 134 -2.70 13.63 -14.17
CA VAL A 134 -3.65 12.53 -14.32
C VAL A 134 -3.31 11.39 -13.35
N LEU A 135 -2.04 11.01 -13.24
CA LEU A 135 -1.60 10.00 -12.28
C LEU A 135 -1.81 10.45 -10.82
N GLY A 136 -1.53 11.72 -10.51
CA GLY A 136 -1.79 12.30 -9.19
C GLY A 136 -3.27 12.25 -8.81
N LEU A 137 -4.16 12.62 -9.74
CA LEU A 137 -5.62 12.52 -9.56
C LEU A 137 -6.08 11.06 -9.40
N ALA A 138 -5.51 10.15 -10.18
CA ALA A 138 -5.80 8.71 -10.08
C ALA A 138 -5.39 8.15 -8.72
N LEU A 139 -4.20 8.50 -8.24
CA LEU A 139 -3.70 8.14 -6.90
C LEU A 139 -4.57 8.72 -5.79
N LEU A 140 -5.01 9.98 -5.93
CA LEU A 140 -5.90 10.63 -4.96
C LEU A 140 -7.25 9.91 -4.90
N ALA A 141 -7.84 9.59 -6.06
CA ALA A 141 -9.10 8.87 -6.15
C ALA A 141 -8.97 7.47 -5.53
N PHE A 142 -7.88 6.75 -5.79
CA PHE A 142 -7.65 5.42 -5.21
C PHE A 142 -7.39 5.49 -3.70
N SER A 143 -6.61 6.47 -3.24
CA SER A 143 -6.36 6.71 -1.80
C SER A 143 -7.65 7.06 -1.06
N SER A 144 -8.49 7.90 -1.67
CA SER A 144 -9.81 8.26 -1.15
C SER A 144 -10.73 7.06 -1.09
N ALA A 145 -10.77 6.23 -2.15
CA ALA A 145 -11.54 5.00 -2.17
C ALA A 145 -11.12 4.06 -1.04
N VAL A 146 -9.82 3.84 -0.87
CA VAL A 146 -9.26 3.01 0.21
C VAL A 146 -9.66 3.53 1.59
N ALA A 147 -9.57 4.85 1.83
CA ALA A 147 -9.97 5.47 3.08
C ALA A 147 -11.47 5.29 3.38
N VAL A 148 -12.31 5.31 2.35
CA VAL A 148 -13.77 5.11 2.47
C VAL A 148 -14.13 3.63 2.69
N VAL A 149 -13.43 2.69 2.04
CA VAL A 149 -13.71 1.24 2.20
C VAL A 149 -13.24 0.73 3.56
N TRP A 150 -12.08 1.21 4.04
CA TRP A 150 -11.47 0.71 5.27
C TRP A 150 -11.12 1.81 6.30
N PRO A 151 -12.09 2.65 6.72
CA PRO A 151 -11.84 3.81 7.58
C PRO A 151 -11.26 3.42 8.96
N CYS A 152 -11.73 2.31 9.55
CA CYS A 152 -11.20 1.83 10.83
C CYS A 152 -9.74 1.38 10.70
N ARG A 153 -9.38 0.79 9.55
CA ARG A 153 -8.04 0.27 9.31
C ARG A 153 -7.05 1.40 9.02
N THR A 154 -7.43 2.39 8.20
CA THR A 154 -6.61 3.58 7.98
C THR A 154 -6.35 4.33 9.28
N ARG A 155 -7.38 4.49 10.13
CA ARG A 155 -7.24 5.09 11.46
C ARG A 155 -6.33 4.29 12.40
N GLY A 156 -6.44 2.96 12.41
CA GLY A 156 -5.55 2.11 13.21
C GLY A 156 -4.07 2.25 12.80
N ILE A 157 -3.81 2.40 11.49
CA ILE A 157 -2.46 2.64 10.96
C ILE A 157 -1.99 4.05 11.34
N ALA A 158 -2.84 5.06 11.22
CA ALA A 158 -2.55 6.44 11.61
C ALA A 158 -2.17 6.57 13.11
N LEU A 159 -2.91 5.88 13.99
CA LEU A 159 -2.57 5.81 15.41
C LEU A 159 -1.24 5.08 15.65
N THR A 160 -0.95 4.04 14.88
CA THR A 160 0.32 3.30 14.97
C THR A 160 1.50 4.18 14.55
N LEU A 161 1.36 4.97 13.48
CA LEU A 161 2.35 5.96 13.03
C LEU A 161 2.70 6.96 14.14
N ARG A 162 1.68 7.43 14.87
CA ARG A 162 1.85 8.39 15.96
C ARG A 162 2.54 7.78 17.19
N ARG A 163 2.19 6.54 17.53
CA ARG A 163 2.71 5.87 18.73
C ARG A 163 4.16 5.40 18.56
N ALA A 164 4.56 4.97 17.36
CA ALA A 164 5.86 4.34 17.15
C ALA A 164 6.57 4.83 15.87
N PRO A 165 6.79 6.15 15.71
CA PRO A 165 7.26 6.73 14.44
C PRO A 165 8.64 6.24 14.01
N GLN A 166 9.51 5.88 14.95
CA GLN A 166 10.84 5.35 14.60
C GLN A 166 10.79 3.88 14.18
N GLN A 167 9.93 3.07 14.81
CA GLN A 167 9.79 1.66 14.47
C GLN A 167 9.13 1.48 13.09
N THR A 168 8.16 2.33 12.76
CA THR A 168 7.54 2.37 11.43
C THR A 168 8.57 2.72 10.36
N LEU A 169 9.43 3.72 10.61
CA LEU A 169 10.52 4.10 9.70
C LEU A 169 11.48 2.92 9.47
N ARG A 170 12.01 2.32 10.54
CA ARG A 170 12.96 1.20 10.43
C ARG A 170 12.37 0.01 9.66
N ARG A 171 11.13 -0.38 9.98
CA ARG A 171 10.45 -1.48 9.26
C ARG A 171 10.16 -1.11 7.81
N SER A 172 9.78 0.14 7.54
CA SER A 172 9.53 0.59 6.17
C SER A 172 10.77 0.55 5.29
N LEU A 173 11.92 1.01 5.80
CA LEU A 173 13.19 0.95 5.08
C LEU A 173 13.60 -0.50 4.78
N PHE A 174 13.41 -1.40 5.75
CA PHE A 174 13.68 -2.81 5.55
C PHE A 174 12.78 -3.43 4.47
N ILE A 175 11.47 -3.15 4.50
CA ILE A 175 10.52 -3.62 3.48
C ILE A 175 10.85 -3.04 2.11
N MET A 176 11.16 -1.75 2.04
CA MET A 176 11.55 -1.07 0.80
C MET A 176 12.83 -1.68 0.21
N LEU A 177 13.84 -1.97 1.05
CA LEU A 177 15.08 -2.62 0.62
C LEU A 177 14.82 -4.02 0.03
N ILE A 178 14.07 -4.86 0.75
CA ILE A 178 13.74 -6.22 0.28
C ILE A 178 12.93 -6.17 -1.01
N THR A 179 11.93 -5.29 -1.07
CA THR A 179 11.06 -5.16 -2.24
C THR A 179 11.84 -4.63 -3.44
N GLY A 180 12.67 -3.59 -3.24
CA GLY A 180 13.51 -3.02 -4.28
C GLY A 180 14.51 -4.05 -4.83
N LEU A 181 15.14 -4.82 -3.96
CA LEU A 181 16.03 -5.92 -4.37
C LEU A 181 15.25 -7.02 -5.12
N GLY A 182 14.06 -7.38 -4.64
CA GLY A 182 13.18 -8.35 -5.31
C GLY A 182 12.76 -7.91 -6.71
N LEU A 183 12.39 -6.63 -6.87
CA LEU A 183 12.08 -6.04 -8.18
C LEU A 183 13.30 -5.99 -9.09
N LEU A 184 14.47 -5.61 -8.58
CA LEU A 184 15.71 -5.60 -9.34
C LEU A 184 16.03 -7.01 -9.88
N LEU A 185 15.98 -8.02 -9.01
CA LEU A 185 16.19 -9.41 -9.41
C LEU A 185 15.13 -9.89 -10.42
N PHE A 186 13.88 -9.44 -10.27
CA PHE A 186 12.80 -9.76 -11.19
C PHE A 186 13.01 -9.13 -12.58
N THR A 187 13.53 -7.90 -12.66
CA THR A 187 13.86 -7.24 -13.94
C THR A 187 14.98 -7.94 -14.72
N LEU A 188 15.83 -8.71 -14.04
CA LEU A 188 16.86 -9.53 -14.69
C LEU A 188 16.27 -10.78 -15.38
N SER A 189 14.99 -11.11 -15.17
CA SER A 189 14.33 -12.29 -15.75
C SER A 189 13.37 -11.92 -16.89
N PRO A 190 13.80 -11.98 -18.17
CA PRO A 190 13.02 -11.48 -19.31
C PRO A 190 11.68 -12.21 -19.50
N LEU A 191 11.65 -13.53 -19.26
CA LEU A 191 10.46 -14.36 -19.52
C LEU A 191 9.28 -14.09 -18.58
N TRP A 192 9.56 -13.71 -17.33
CA TRP A 192 8.53 -13.45 -16.33
C TRP A 192 8.15 -11.96 -16.26
N SER A 193 9.04 -11.10 -16.75
CA SER A 193 8.94 -9.64 -16.63
C SER A 193 7.77 -9.00 -17.37
N VAL A 194 7.23 -9.60 -18.44
CA VAL A 194 6.15 -8.93 -19.19
C VAL A 194 4.76 -9.25 -18.62
N LEU A 195 4.50 -10.52 -18.30
CA LEU A 195 3.18 -10.97 -17.89
C LEU A 195 2.88 -10.72 -16.40
N LEU A 196 3.89 -10.90 -15.54
CA LEU A 196 3.71 -10.80 -14.08
C LEU A 196 4.06 -9.44 -13.50
N LEU A 197 4.79 -8.59 -14.24
CA LEU A 197 5.18 -7.28 -13.73
C LEU A 197 3.97 -6.40 -13.48
N TRP A 198 2.98 -6.37 -14.37
CA TRP A 198 1.79 -5.54 -14.17
C TRP A 198 0.99 -5.91 -12.91
N PRO A 199 0.58 -7.19 -12.71
CA PRO A 199 -0.05 -7.61 -11.47
C PRO A 199 0.82 -7.37 -10.25
N LEU A 200 2.13 -7.64 -10.34
CA LEU A 200 3.06 -7.47 -9.22
C LEU A 200 3.22 -6.00 -8.83
N VAL A 201 3.35 -5.11 -9.81
CA VAL A 201 3.40 -3.66 -9.62
C VAL A 201 2.10 -3.18 -9.00
N ALA A 202 0.94 -3.62 -9.51
CA ALA A 202 -0.36 -3.26 -8.93
C ALA A 202 -0.47 -3.74 -7.47
N LEU A 203 -0.13 -5.00 -7.20
CA LEU A 203 -0.16 -5.58 -5.86
C LEU A 203 0.81 -4.86 -4.91
N LEU A 204 1.94 -4.41 -5.44
CA LEU A 204 2.92 -3.65 -4.69
C LEU A 204 2.43 -2.24 -4.37
N HIS A 205 1.69 -1.57 -5.26
CA HIS A 205 1.23 -0.19 -5.04
C HIS A 205 0.09 -0.09 -4.01
N VAL A 206 -0.79 -1.09 -3.93
CA VAL A 206 -1.92 -1.10 -2.97
C VAL A 206 -1.49 -0.79 -1.53
N PRO A 207 -0.49 -1.45 -0.92
CA PRO A 207 -0.07 -1.13 0.45
C PRO A 207 0.51 0.29 0.58
N TYR A 208 1.18 0.84 -0.44
CA TYR A 208 1.67 2.23 -0.40
C TYR A 208 0.52 3.23 -0.43
N ILE A 209 -0.54 2.95 -1.20
CA ILE A 209 -1.71 3.83 -1.26
C ILE A 209 -2.50 3.79 0.05
N ILE A 210 -2.61 2.61 0.69
CA ILE A 210 -3.15 2.49 2.06
C ILE A 210 -2.29 3.28 3.05
N GLY A 211 -0.97 3.17 2.93
CA GLY A 211 -0.02 3.92 3.75
C GLY A 211 -0.18 5.44 3.59
N LEU A 212 -0.34 5.91 2.35
CA LEU A 212 -0.57 7.32 2.03
C LEU A 212 -1.87 7.84 2.62
N ALA A 213 -2.97 7.06 2.53
CA ALA A 213 -4.25 7.43 3.13
C ALA A 213 -4.15 7.57 4.66
N ALA A 214 -3.47 6.64 5.32
CA ALA A 214 -3.23 6.69 6.77
C ALA A 214 -2.33 7.85 7.17
N LEU A 215 -1.32 8.19 6.36
CA LEU A 215 -0.47 9.35 6.59
C LEU A 215 -1.24 10.65 6.41
N GLY A 216 -2.12 10.72 5.40
CA GLY A 216 -3.04 11.83 5.19
C GLY A 216 -3.94 12.05 6.39
N ASP A 217 -4.50 10.98 6.97
CA ASP A 217 -5.31 11.04 8.19
C ASP A 217 -4.48 11.59 9.37
N ALA A 218 -3.29 11.04 9.59
CA ALA A 218 -2.39 11.48 10.65
C ALA A 218 -1.93 12.95 10.48
N LEU A 219 -1.74 13.39 9.24
CA LEU A 219 -1.36 14.77 8.89
C LEU A 219 -2.53 15.73 9.15
N SER A 220 -3.74 15.39 8.69
CA SER A 220 -4.95 16.19 8.92
C SER A 220 -5.21 16.39 10.41
N ASP A 221 -5.08 15.32 11.19
CA ASP A 221 -5.19 15.38 12.65
C ASP A 221 -4.04 16.19 13.28
N ALA A 222 -2.83 16.17 12.70
CA ALA A 222 -1.68 16.92 13.23
C ALA A 222 -1.82 18.43 12.97
N LEU A 223 -2.50 18.80 11.89
CA LEU A 223 -2.87 20.17 11.56
C LEU A 223 -4.10 20.67 12.34
N GLY A 224 -4.73 19.81 13.16
CA GLY A 224 -5.91 20.18 13.96
C GLY A 224 -7.14 20.49 13.12
N LEU A 225 -7.22 19.96 11.88
CA LEU A 225 -8.37 20.21 11.02
C LEU A 225 -9.62 19.54 11.61
N PRO A 226 -10.76 20.24 11.76
CA PRO A 226 -11.98 19.72 12.38
C PRO A 226 -12.76 18.79 11.43
N VAL A 227 -12.09 17.77 10.91
CA VAL A 227 -12.60 16.89 9.86
C VAL A 227 -12.64 15.46 10.39
N GLN A 228 -13.81 14.82 10.32
CA GLN A 228 -13.96 13.44 10.76
C GLN A 228 -13.44 12.46 9.68
N PRO A 229 -12.98 11.25 10.04
CA PRO A 229 -12.69 10.22 9.05
C PRO A 229 -13.99 9.78 8.34
N PRO A 230 -13.98 9.56 7.01
CA PRO A 230 -12.82 9.43 6.12
C PRO A 230 -12.33 10.75 5.48
N SER A 231 -13.01 11.88 5.70
CA SER A 231 -12.67 13.15 5.05
C SER A 231 -11.30 13.71 5.45
N SER A 232 -10.84 13.46 6.68
CA SER A 232 -9.48 13.81 7.15
C SER A 232 -8.40 13.13 6.28
N ALA A 233 -8.57 11.83 6.02
CA ALA A 233 -7.66 11.06 5.17
C ALA A 233 -7.62 11.57 3.72
N ILE A 234 -8.78 11.93 3.15
CA ILE A 234 -8.88 12.46 1.78
C ILE A 234 -8.17 13.82 1.68
N LEU A 235 -8.43 14.72 2.63
CA LEU A 235 -7.88 16.06 2.62
C LEU A 235 -6.35 16.02 2.81
N GLY A 236 -5.87 15.25 3.80
CA GLY A 236 -4.44 15.09 4.03
C GLY A 236 -3.70 14.37 2.91
N SER A 237 -4.30 13.32 2.31
CA SER A 237 -3.70 12.67 1.13
C SER A 237 -3.69 13.60 -0.09
N GLY A 238 -4.71 14.44 -0.25
CA GLY A 238 -4.75 15.52 -1.23
C GLY A 238 -3.60 16.51 -1.07
N MET A 239 -3.33 16.98 0.15
CA MET A 239 -2.21 17.87 0.44
C MET A 239 -0.85 17.23 0.10
N LEU A 240 -0.65 15.96 0.47
CA LEU A 240 0.57 15.21 0.16
C LEU A 240 0.75 15.03 -1.36
N LEU A 241 -0.30 14.61 -2.06
CA LEU A 241 -0.26 14.39 -3.51
C LEU A 241 -0.08 15.69 -4.28
N LEU A 242 -0.72 16.78 -3.86
CA LEU A 242 -0.51 18.09 -4.46
C LEU A 242 0.96 18.50 -4.33
N THR A 243 1.55 18.34 -3.15
CA THR A 243 2.97 18.61 -2.91
C THR A 243 3.85 17.76 -3.83
N LEU A 244 3.57 16.46 -3.95
CA LEU A 244 4.30 15.55 -4.84
C LEU A 244 4.17 15.94 -6.32
N VAL A 245 2.98 16.34 -6.77
CA VAL A 245 2.75 16.80 -8.16
C VAL A 245 3.54 18.07 -8.43
N LEU A 246 3.53 19.04 -7.52
CA LEU A 246 4.31 20.28 -7.65
C LEU A 246 5.83 19.99 -7.71
N VAL A 247 6.33 19.12 -6.84
CA VAL A 247 7.73 18.66 -6.89
C VAL A 247 8.00 17.90 -8.19
N GLY A 248 7.03 17.15 -8.70
CA GLY A 248 7.15 16.37 -9.93
C GLY A 248 7.32 17.23 -11.19
N PHE A 249 6.78 18.45 -11.19
CA PHE A 249 7.01 19.40 -12.28
C PHE A 249 8.46 19.89 -12.37
N VAL A 250 9.15 20.00 -11.23
CA VAL A 250 10.54 20.49 -11.16
C VAL A 250 11.54 19.35 -11.19
N ALA A 251 11.26 18.27 -10.45
CA ALA A 251 12.15 17.14 -10.21
C ALA A 251 11.35 15.82 -10.18
N PRO A 252 10.99 15.25 -11.35
CA PRO A 252 10.10 14.09 -11.44
C PRO A 252 10.66 12.86 -10.72
N LEU A 253 11.97 12.60 -10.85
CA LEU A 253 12.63 11.48 -10.15
C LEU A 253 12.58 11.65 -8.63
N PHE A 254 12.75 12.89 -8.15
CA PHE A 254 12.69 13.17 -6.72
C PHE A 254 11.27 13.03 -6.17
N SER A 255 10.26 13.45 -6.93
CA SER A 255 8.85 13.24 -6.57
C SER A 255 8.52 11.76 -6.44
N VAL A 256 8.97 10.92 -7.39
CA VAL A 256 8.77 9.46 -7.32
C VAL A 256 9.45 8.88 -6.08
N ALA A 257 10.70 9.24 -5.83
CA ALA A 257 11.43 8.79 -4.64
C ALA A 257 10.71 9.21 -3.35
N LEU A 258 10.23 10.45 -3.28
CA LEU A 258 9.50 10.98 -2.13
C LEU A 258 8.14 10.28 -1.93
N PHE A 259 7.41 9.99 -3.02
CA PHE A 259 6.17 9.20 -2.97
C PHE A 259 6.42 7.83 -2.34
N TYR A 260 7.45 7.10 -2.79
CA TYR A 260 7.77 5.79 -2.23
C TYR A 260 8.28 5.88 -0.79
N LEU A 261 9.05 6.92 -0.43
CA LEU A 261 9.51 7.14 0.94
C LEU A 261 8.32 7.38 1.90
N ILE A 262 7.43 8.29 1.51
CA ILE A 262 6.22 8.62 2.28
C ILE A 262 5.29 7.40 2.36
N GLY A 263 5.03 6.74 1.24
CA GLY A 263 4.17 5.55 1.19
C GLY A 263 4.75 4.40 2.00
N ALA A 264 6.07 4.14 1.90
CA ALA A 264 6.75 3.10 2.67
C ALA A 264 6.59 3.33 4.16
N TYR A 265 6.70 4.58 4.62
CA TYR A 265 6.50 4.91 6.03
C TYR A 265 5.13 4.44 6.54
N GLY A 266 4.07 4.65 5.75
CA GLY A 266 2.74 4.11 6.02
C GLY A 266 2.65 2.58 5.94
N VAL A 267 3.40 1.94 5.02
CA VAL A 267 3.50 0.47 4.94
C VAL A 267 4.14 -0.14 6.20
N GLY A 268 5.17 0.51 6.75
CA GLY A 268 5.79 0.08 8.01
C GLY A 268 4.78 0.04 9.16
N ALA A 269 3.92 1.05 9.25
CA ALA A 269 2.83 1.08 10.22
C ALA A 269 1.72 0.06 9.95
N LEU A 270 1.41 -0.22 8.68
CA LEU A 270 0.48 -1.28 8.30
C LEU A 270 0.94 -2.65 8.79
N VAL A 271 2.25 -2.93 8.71
CA VAL A 271 2.84 -4.19 9.20
C VAL A 271 2.83 -4.26 10.73
N LEU A 272 3.17 -3.16 11.41
CA LEU A 272 3.10 -3.07 12.87
C LEU A 272 1.68 -3.22 13.41
N SER A 273 0.69 -2.60 12.75
CA SER A 273 -0.71 -2.66 13.15
C SER A 273 -1.28 -4.09 13.11
N ARG A 274 -0.80 -4.94 12.20
CA ARG A 274 -1.19 -6.36 12.11
C ARG A 274 -0.48 -7.26 13.11
N GLY A 275 0.71 -6.87 13.55
CA GLY A 275 1.56 -7.69 14.42
C GLY A 275 1.10 -7.74 15.88
N GLY A 276 0.08 -6.98 16.27
CA GLY A 276 -0.39 -6.91 17.66
C GLY A 276 0.72 -6.38 18.58
N VAL A 277 0.75 -5.06 18.80
CA VAL A 277 1.65 -4.39 19.75
C VAL A 277 1.46 -4.90 21.21
N GLY A 278 0.55 -5.85 21.46
CA GLY A 278 0.29 -6.46 22.76
C GLY A 278 1.24 -7.58 23.19
N GLY A 279 2.26 -7.94 22.41
CA GLY A 279 3.18 -9.03 22.76
C GLY A 279 4.43 -8.63 23.57
N GLU A 280 4.87 -7.38 23.50
CA GLU A 280 6.20 -6.98 24.01
C GLU A 280 6.18 -5.96 25.17
N ALA A 281 5.00 -5.52 25.62
CA ALA A 281 4.89 -4.63 26.80
C ALA A 281 4.91 -5.37 28.15
N GLY A 282 5.35 -6.64 28.17
CA GLY A 282 5.34 -7.52 29.34
C GLY A 282 6.61 -8.35 29.53
N MET A 283 7.74 -7.95 28.95
CA MET A 283 9.07 -8.49 29.29
C MET A 283 9.96 -7.39 29.84
#